data_AF-A0A0G1G3Y5-F1
#
_entry.id   AF-A0A0G1G3Y5-F1
#
_cell.length_a   1.000
_cell.length_b   1.000
_cell.length_c   1.000
_cell.angle_alpha   90.00
_cell.angle_beta   90.00
_cell.angle_gamma   90.00
#
_symmetry.space_group_name_H-M   'P 1'
#
loop_
_entity.id
_entity.type
_entity.pdbx_description
1 polymer ?
#
loop_
_entity_poly.entity_id
_entity_poly.type
_entity_poly.pdbx_seq_one_letter_code
_entity_poly.pdbx_strand_id
1 'polypeptide(L)'
;MSVTFSFDRDTLFPILSSLQPLCTRRTTVEATSNLLLRISNKELVIKATDLEISIQASCELIDSNALTPQNILIPGRRFFEVVRELEGAITCTFEENQLSITTDSIELRLNVRDSEEFPPFPERIENLLSFEKRDLIGLLDSVAFLIPQNNSNPALNGLLIEVDNTATSFTSTDGHRLAQAKTTKYSLEETKTWLLPRRAAFELKKILDTVADEVLFLGTCDSHFVISSTQFNFFTRLIAQPFPEYRPILSSAGFDECRLAKTQFVKALKRSTSLLSGQFIASNFFIKQNAITLVFSNKGVGTLQEEVTLEQGLPKKDLEIRFYAPYLLEGLHALKNETLQFFVINAQRPIIFKESTEERTVTYLVMPVSHSK
;
A
#
# COMPACT_ATOMS: atom_id res chain seq x y z
N MET A 1 17.98 -23.75 32.56
CA MET A 1 18.48 -24.41 31.35
C MET A 1 18.67 -23.34 30.31
N SER A 2 19.83 -23.28 29.67
CA SER A 2 20.11 -22.31 28.62
C SER A 2 19.71 -22.86 27.26
N VAL A 3 19.12 -22.01 26.42
CA VAL A 3 18.81 -22.34 25.02
C VAL A 3 19.74 -21.55 24.12
N THR A 4 20.51 -22.25 23.29
CA THR A 4 21.40 -21.66 22.29
C THR A 4 20.89 -21.99 20.91
N PHE A 5 20.80 -20.95 20.07
CA PHE A 5 20.35 -21.05 18.69
C PHE A 5 21.14 -20.09 17.81
N SER A 6 21.24 -20.38 16.51
CA SER A 6 21.94 -19.52 15.56
C SER A 6 21.14 -19.35 14.27
N PHE A 7 21.28 -18.19 13.65
CA PHE A 7 20.64 -17.86 12.38
C PHE A 7 21.58 -17.03 11.51
N ASP A 8 21.31 -17.03 10.21
CA ASP A 8 22.01 -16.19 9.26
C ASP A 8 21.42 -14.77 9.27
N ARG A 9 22.28 -13.77 9.42
CA ARG A 9 21.87 -12.36 9.50
C ARG A 9 21.14 -11.91 8.24
N ASP A 10 21.61 -12.30 7.06
CA ASP A 10 21.03 -11.84 5.79
C ASP A 10 19.67 -12.47 5.50
N THR A 11 19.41 -13.63 6.11
CA THR A 11 18.09 -14.26 6.11
C THR A 11 17.11 -13.56 7.07
N LEU A 12 17.55 -13.21 8.28
CA LEU A 12 16.68 -12.62 9.30
C LEU A 12 16.45 -11.10 9.13
N PHE A 13 17.45 -10.38 8.66
CA PHE A 13 17.41 -8.92 8.62
C PHE A 13 16.26 -8.33 7.76
N PRO A 14 15.94 -8.86 6.56
CA PRO A 14 14.79 -8.40 5.78
C PRO A 14 13.46 -8.56 6.52
N ILE A 15 13.30 -9.67 7.27
CA ILE A 15 12.15 -9.93 8.12
C ILE A 15 12.07 -8.89 9.26
N LEU A 16 13.18 -8.66 9.97
CA LEU A 16 13.21 -7.68 11.05
C LEU A 16 12.96 -6.25 10.55
N SER A 17 13.43 -5.91 9.35
CA SER A 17 13.21 -4.60 8.74
C SER A 17 11.73 -4.33 8.46
N SER A 18 10.95 -5.36 8.16
CA SER A 18 9.50 -5.21 7.93
C SER A 18 8.70 -5.17 9.23
N LEU A 19 9.22 -5.78 10.30
CA LEU A 19 8.62 -5.77 11.65
C LEU A 19 8.93 -4.49 12.43
N GLN A 20 10.09 -3.89 12.23
CA GLN A 20 10.59 -2.73 12.97
C GLN A 20 9.60 -1.56 13.06
N PRO A 21 8.83 -1.19 12.01
CA PRO A 21 7.85 -0.12 12.09
C PRO A 21 6.74 -0.35 13.12
N LEU A 22 6.42 -1.62 13.41
CA LEU A 22 5.39 -2.01 14.39
C LEU A 22 5.89 -1.89 15.83
N CYS A 23 7.19 -2.07 16.07
CA CYS A 23 7.81 -1.98 17.39
C CYS A 23 8.03 -0.53 17.87
N THR A 24 7.16 0.39 17.48
CA THR A 24 7.21 1.80 17.89
C THR A 24 6.19 2.06 19.00
N ARG A 25 6.45 3.04 19.87
CA ARG A 25 5.48 3.44 20.93
C ARG A 25 4.30 4.18 20.32
N ARG A 26 3.39 3.45 19.67
CA ARG A 26 2.12 3.94 19.10
C ARG A 26 0.91 3.64 19.98
N THR A 27 1.04 2.66 20.86
CA THR A 27 -0.04 2.24 21.76
C THR A 27 0.33 2.53 23.21
N THR A 28 -0.66 2.46 24.10
CA THR A 28 -0.45 2.51 25.55
C THR A 28 0.06 1.16 26.11
N VAL A 29 0.03 0.10 25.32
CA VAL A 29 0.48 -1.24 25.71
C VAL A 29 1.98 -1.36 25.43
N GLU A 30 2.80 -1.27 26.47
CA GLU A 30 4.27 -1.22 26.34
C GLU A 30 4.84 -2.45 25.61
N ALA A 31 4.24 -3.63 25.79
CA ALA A 31 4.63 -4.87 25.15
C ALA A 31 4.57 -4.83 23.61
N THR A 32 3.80 -3.91 23.00
CA THR A 32 3.77 -3.73 21.53
C THR A 32 5.07 -3.18 20.94
N SER A 33 5.96 -2.62 21.78
CA SER A 33 7.31 -2.23 21.36
C SER A 33 8.32 -3.39 21.32
N ASN A 34 7.89 -4.58 21.72
CA ASN A 34 8.71 -5.79 21.78
C ASN A 34 8.41 -6.74 20.61
N LEU A 35 9.33 -7.66 20.36
CA LEU A 35 9.14 -8.84 19.52
C LEU A 35 8.94 -10.06 20.41
N LEU A 36 7.90 -10.83 20.14
CA LEU A 36 7.75 -12.16 20.70
C LEU A 36 8.50 -13.15 19.81
N LEU A 37 9.54 -13.76 20.36
CA LEU A 37 10.31 -14.81 19.71
C LEU A 37 9.88 -16.16 20.24
N ARG A 38 9.52 -17.07 19.34
CA ARG A 38 9.33 -18.49 19.65
C ARG A 38 10.48 -19.27 19.02
N ILE A 39 11.38 -19.75 19.86
CA ILE A 39 12.58 -20.48 19.49
C ILE A 39 12.27 -21.97 19.56
N SER A 40 12.40 -22.67 18.44
CA SER A 40 12.29 -24.13 18.37
C SER A 40 13.63 -24.76 18.00
N ASN A 41 13.64 -26.07 17.73
CA ASN A 41 14.83 -26.80 17.28
C ASN A 41 15.21 -26.51 15.81
N LYS A 42 14.29 -25.95 15.00
CA LYS A 42 14.51 -25.75 13.56
C LYS A 42 14.18 -24.34 13.07
N GLU A 43 13.24 -23.68 13.72
CA GLU A 43 12.75 -22.38 13.29
C GLU A 43 12.68 -21.38 14.45
N LEU A 44 12.92 -20.12 14.11
CA LEU A 44 12.61 -18.95 14.91
C LEU A 44 11.36 -18.29 14.32
N VAL A 45 10.27 -18.30 15.09
CA VAL A 45 9.07 -17.54 14.74
C VAL A 45 9.09 -16.21 15.47
N ILE A 46 8.92 -15.13 14.72
CA ILE A 46 8.94 -13.75 15.22
C ILE A 46 7.55 -13.16 15.04
N LYS A 47 6.96 -12.66 16.13
CA LYS A 47 5.69 -11.93 16.12
C LYS A 47 5.89 -10.48 16.57
N ALA A 48 5.27 -9.55 15.84
CA ALA A 48 5.16 -8.14 16.21
C ALA A 48 3.73 -7.67 16.00
N THR A 49 3.26 -6.75 16.84
CA THR A 49 1.95 -6.12 16.65
C THR A 49 1.87 -4.77 17.35
N ASP A 50 1.11 -3.86 16.78
CA ASP A 50 0.67 -2.63 17.41
C ASP A 50 -0.85 -2.55 17.56
N LEU A 51 -1.50 -3.71 17.60
CA LEU A 51 -2.94 -3.90 17.74
C LEU A 51 -3.79 -3.49 16.52
N GLU A 52 -3.23 -2.78 15.54
CA GLU A 52 -3.86 -2.52 14.25
C GLU A 52 -3.29 -3.46 13.18
N ILE A 53 -1.96 -3.56 13.13
CA ILE A 53 -1.21 -4.46 12.24
C ILE A 53 -0.49 -5.49 13.10
N SER A 54 -0.55 -6.74 12.69
CA SER A 54 0.22 -7.83 13.29
C SER A 54 0.96 -8.57 12.19
N ILE A 55 2.21 -8.95 12.45
CA ILE A 55 3.01 -9.75 11.53
C ILE A 55 3.61 -10.91 12.29
N GLN A 56 3.49 -12.10 11.71
CA GLN A 56 4.25 -13.28 12.10
C GLN A 56 5.15 -13.64 10.94
N ALA A 57 6.43 -13.91 11.21
CA ALA A 57 7.36 -14.41 10.21
C ALA A 57 8.20 -15.55 10.79
N SER A 58 8.67 -16.43 9.91
CA SER A 58 9.51 -17.58 10.28
C SER A 58 10.86 -17.48 9.60
N CYS A 59 11.91 -17.89 10.33
CA CYS A 59 13.26 -18.04 9.82
C CYS A 59 13.79 -19.41 10.24
N GLU A 60 14.42 -20.13 9.31
CA GLU A 60 15.13 -21.37 9.65
C GLU A 60 16.37 -21.05 10.50
N LEU A 61 16.62 -21.88 11.51
CA LEU A 61 17.79 -21.81 12.38
C LEU A 61 18.90 -22.68 11.79
N ILE A 62 20.13 -22.18 11.84
CA ILE A 62 21.34 -22.93 11.46
C ILE A 62 21.56 -24.08 12.46
N ASP A 63 21.46 -23.77 13.75
CA ASP A 63 21.56 -24.73 14.84
C ASP A 63 20.67 -24.28 16.02
N SER A 64 20.17 -25.23 16.80
CA SER A 64 19.39 -24.97 18.02
C SER A 64 19.33 -26.17 18.94
N ASN A 65 19.66 -25.96 20.21
CA ASN A 65 19.54 -26.99 21.24
C ASN A 65 18.17 -27.01 21.95
N ALA A 66 17.18 -26.24 21.46
CA ALA A 66 15.87 -26.12 22.08
C ALA A 66 15.06 -27.43 21.97
N LEU A 67 15.05 -28.22 23.06
CA LEU A 67 14.27 -29.47 23.13
C LEU A 67 12.76 -29.24 23.13
N THR A 68 12.32 -28.14 23.73
CA THR A 68 10.92 -27.68 23.71
C THR A 68 10.88 -26.22 23.29
N PRO A 69 9.85 -25.78 22.54
CA PRO A 69 9.75 -24.39 22.13
C PRO A 69 9.78 -23.43 23.32
N GLN A 70 10.63 -22.41 23.24
CA GLN A 70 10.72 -21.33 24.23
C GLN A 70 10.16 -20.05 23.66
N ASN A 71 9.34 -19.35 24.45
CA ASN A 71 8.82 -18.03 24.09
C ASN A 71 9.54 -16.98 24.93
N ILE A 72 10.06 -15.94 24.28
CA ILE A 72 10.71 -14.82 24.94
C ILE A 72 10.25 -13.50 24.33
N LEU A 73 10.14 -12.46 25.16
CA LEU A 73 9.76 -11.13 24.72
C LEU A 73 10.96 -10.19 24.82
N ILE A 74 11.37 -9.57 23.72
CA ILE A 74 12.56 -8.70 23.68
C ILE A 74 12.29 -7.33 23.04
N PRO A 75 13.03 -6.27 23.40
CA PRO A 75 12.87 -4.95 22.78
C PRO A 75 13.15 -4.99 21.27
N GLY A 76 12.11 -4.85 20.45
CA GLY A 76 12.17 -5.13 19.02
C GLY A 76 13.08 -4.18 18.26
N ARG A 77 12.98 -2.88 18.56
CA ARG A 77 13.85 -1.87 17.97
C ARG A 77 15.32 -2.11 18.29
N ARG A 78 15.65 -2.52 19.52
CA ARG A 78 17.03 -2.80 19.91
C ARG A 78 17.56 -4.03 19.20
N PHE A 79 16.76 -5.09 19.14
CA PHE A 79 17.14 -6.29 18.42
C PHE A 79 17.41 -6.01 16.93
N PHE A 80 16.53 -5.25 16.27
CA PHE A 80 16.75 -4.79 14.90
C PHE A 80 18.03 -3.96 14.74
N GLU A 81 18.24 -2.95 15.60
CA GLU A 81 19.44 -2.10 15.57
C GLU A 81 20.72 -2.93 15.73
N VAL A 82 20.72 -3.95 16.59
CA VAL A 82 21.87 -4.84 16.78
C VAL A 82 22.10 -5.75 15.57
N VAL A 83 21.08 -6.49 15.11
CA VAL A 83 21.22 -7.42 13.97
C VAL A 83 21.63 -6.69 12.69
N ARG A 84 21.22 -5.43 12.52
CA ARG A 84 21.63 -4.60 11.37
C ARG A 84 23.13 -4.41 11.27
N GLU A 85 23.82 -4.22 12.39
CA GLU A 85 25.26 -3.90 12.46
C GLU A 85 26.15 -5.15 12.55
N LEU A 86 25.55 -6.35 12.53
CA LEU A 86 26.25 -7.63 12.55
C LEU A 86 26.29 -8.24 11.14
N GLU A 87 27.20 -9.21 10.95
CA GLU A 87 27.43 -9.90 9.69
C GLU A 87 27.48 -11.42 9.91
N GLY A 88 27.10 -12.20 8.90
CA GLY A 88 27.19 -13.66 8.92
C GLY A 88 26.27 -14.36 9.93
N ALA A 89 26.72 -15.49 10.47
CA ALA A 89 25.97 -16.27 11.44
C ALA A 89 26.01 -15.62 12.83
N ILE A 90 24.84 -15.44 13.43
CA ILE A 90 24.68 -14.86 14.76
C ILE A 90 24.26 -15.97 15.72
N THR A 91 24.99 -16.12 16.84
CA THR A 91 24.63 -17.06 17.90
C THR A 91 23.92 -16.31 19.03
N CYS A 92 22.78 -16.83 19.45
CA CYS A 92 22.01 -16.30 20.57
C CYS A 92 21.91 -17.35 21.68
N THR A 93 22.10 -16.93 22.93
CA THR A 93 21.92 -17.77 24.12
C THR A 93 20.92 -17.11 25.07
N PHE A 94 19.81 -17.79 25.32
CA PHE A 94 18.80 -17.42 26.30
C PHE A 94 19.05 -18.14 27.63
N GLU A 95 19.28 -17.38 28.70
CA GLU A 95 19.50 -17.88 30.06
C GLU A 95 19.08 -16.82 31.09
N GLU A 96 18.43 -17.23 32.19
CA GLU A 96 18.11 -16.37 33.35
C GLU A 96 17.51 -14.98 33.00
N ASN A 97 16.59 -14.93 32.02
CA ASN A 97 15.97 -13.69 31.51
C ASN A 97 16.89 -12.74 30.74
N GLN A 98 18.01 -13.23 30.22
CA GLN A 98 18.85 -12.50 29.28
C GLN A 98 18.96 -13.26 27.96
N LEU A 99 18.88 -12.52 26.85
CA LEU A 99 19.24 -12.99 25.53
C LEU A 99 20.62 -12.41 25.20
N SER A 100 21.65 -13.25 25.28
CA SER A 100 22.99 -12.91 24.83
C SER A 100 23.07 -13.12 23.32
N ILE A 101 23.62 -12.16 22.60
CA ILE A 101 23.83 -12.14 21.15
C ILE A 101 25.34 -12.06 20.94
N THR A 102 25.91 -13.10 20.36
CA THR A 102 27.35 -13.30 20.26
C THR A 102 27.77 -13.53 18.82
N THR A 103 28.84 -12.84 18.42
CA THR A 103 29.63 -13.09 17.22
C THR A 103 31.10 -13.19 17.62
N ASP A 104 32.01 -13.40 16.66
CA ASP A 104 33.45 -13.52 16.94
C ASP A 104 34.05 -12.29 17.66
N SER A 105 33.44 -11.12 17.50
CA SER A 105 34.00 -9.85 17.99
C SER A 105 33.12 -9.10 18.99
N ILE A 106 31.88 -9.55 19.21
CA ILE A 106 30.88 -8.83 20.02
C ILE A 106 30.08 -9.81 20.86
N GLU A 107 29.88 -9.46 22.14
CA GLU A 107 28.85 -10.02 23.01
C GLU A 107 27.97 -8.86 23.51
N LEU A 108 26.66 -8.94 23.26
CA LEU A 108 25.67 -7.99 23.74
C LEU A 108 24.52 -8.74 24.40
N ARG A 109 23.92 -8.17 25.45
CA ARG A 109 22.80 -8.79 26.16
C ARG A 109 21.56 -7.91 26.12
N LEU A 110 20.42 -8.51 25.82
CA LEU A 110 19.10 -7.90 25.92
C LEU A 110 18.34 -8.51 27.10
N ASN A 111 17.67 -7.67 27.88
CA ASN A 111 16.76 -8.15 28.91
C ASN A 111 15.52 -8.75 28.25
N VAL A 112 15.18 -9.97 28.67
CA VAL A 112 13.96 -10.67 28.29
C VAL A 112 12.85 -10.33 29.27
N ARG A 113 11.68 -10.05 28.72
CA ARG A 113 10.43 -9.87 29.47
C ARG A 113 9.58 -11.14 29.43
N ASP A 114 8.58 -11.18 30.29
CA ASP A 114 7.59 -12.25 30.29
C ASP A 114 6.84 -12.27 28.95
N SER A 115 6.82 -13.42 28.29
CA SER A 115 6.12 -13.60 27.01
C SER A 115 4.61 -13.45 27.15
N GLU A 116 4.05 -13.68 28.34
CA GLU A 116 2.61 -13.52 28.60
C GLU A 116 2.17 -12.05 28.59
N GLU A 117 3.11 -11.08 28.64
CA GLU A 117 2.80 -9.66 28.42
C GLU A 117 2.46 -9.34 26.96
N PHE A 118 2.83 -10.21 26.01
CA PHE A 118 2.55 -9.98 24.60
C PHE A 118 1.04 -10.06 24.35
N PRO A 119 0.46 -9.09 23.63
CA PRO A 119 -0.98 -9.06 23.41
C PRO A 119 -1.47 -10.27 22.60
N PRO A 120 -2.77 -10.63 22.72
CA PRO A 120 -3.37 -11.69 21.91
C PRO A 120 -3.08 -11.51 20.43
N PHE A 121 -2.65 -12.59 19.78
CA PHE A 121 -2.30 -12.60 18.37
C PHE A 121 -3.34 -13.38 17.55
N PRO A 122 -3.69 -12.96 16.32
CA PRO A 122 -4.63 -13.70 15.47
C PRO A 122 -4.01 -15.01 14.94
N GLU A 123 -4.68 -16.16 15.08
CA GLU A 123 -4.08 -17.47 14.74
C GLU A 123 -4.90 -18.35 13.77
N ARG A 124 -6.21 -18.13 13.63
CA ARG A 124 -7.09 -18.99 12.83
C ARG A 124 -7.34 -18.40 11.45
N ILE A 125 -6.38 -18.62 10.55
CA ILE A 125 -6.45 -18.13 9.17
C ILE A 125 -7.34 -19.04 8.32
N GLU A 126 -8.33 -18.45 7.68
CA GLU A 126 -9.11 -19.05 6.60
C GLU A 126 -8.61 -18.48 5.27
N ASN A 127 -7.91 -19.30 4.47
CA ASN A 127 -7.43 -18.90 3.14
C ASN A 127 -8.58 -18.96 2.13
N LEU A 128 -8.75 -17.89 1.36
CA LEU A 128 -9.85 -17.73 0.42
C LEU A 128 -9.36 -17.80 -1.03
N LEU A 129 -8.24 -17.15 -1.34
CA LEU A 129 -7.79 -16.92 -2.70
C LEU A 129 -6.26 -16.83 -2.75
N SER A 130 -5.64 -17.37 -3.80
CA SER A 130 -4.21 -17.17 -4.04
C SER A 130 -3.96 -16.04 -5.04
N PHE A 131 -2.88 -15.28 -4.82
CA PHE A 131 -2.41 -14.21 -5.69
C PHE A 131 -0.97 -14.48 -6.13
N GLU A 132 -0.63 -14.05 -7.33
CA GLU A 132 0.78 -13.82 -7.67
C GLU A 132 1.21 -12.51 -7.01
N LYS A 133 2.36 -12.52 -6.34
CA LYS A 133 2.92 -11.37 -5.63
C LYS A 133 3.00 -10.14 -6.54
N ARG A 134 3.50 -10.31 -7.75
CA ARG A 134 3.63 -9.25 -8.76
C ARG A 134 2.29 -8.58 -9.06
N ASP A 135 1.21 -9.35 -9.12
CA ASP A 135 -0.11 -8.81 -9.42
C ASP A 135 -0.68 -8.03 -8.24
N LEU A 136 -0.53 -8.54 -7.02
CA LEU A 136 -0.93 -7.82 -5.80
C LEU A 136 -0.17 -6.50 -5.63
N ILE A 137 1.15 -6.51 -5.80
CA ILE A 137 1.98 -5.28 -5.80
C ILE A 137 1.47 -4.32 -6.87
N GLY A 138 1.23 -4.83 -8.08
CA GLY A 138 0.70 -4.04 -9.18
C GLY A 138 -0.64 -3.38 -8.83
N LEU A 139 -1.58 -4.10 -8.22
CA LEU A 139 -2.89 -3.57 -7.81
C LEU A 139 -2.73 -2.46 -6.76
N LEU A 140 -1.88 -2.69 -5.73
CA LEU A 140 -1.57 -1.71 -4.69
C LEU A 140 -0.94 -0.44 -5.28
N ASP A 141 0.05 -0.58 -6.16
CA ASP A 141 0.73 0.55 -6.81
C ASP A 141 -0.20 1.43 -7.64
N SER A 142 -1.24 0.84 -8.21
CA SER A 142 -2.21 1.58 -9.02
C SER A 142 -3.18 2.42 -8.21
N VAL A 143 -3.32 2.20 -6.90
CA VAL A 143 -4.37 2.90 -6.12
C VAL A 143 -3.93 3.40 -4.74
N ALA A 144 -3.01 2.73 -4.04
CA ALA A 144 -2.71 3.02 -2.63
C ALA A 144 -2.16 4.44 -2.40
N PHE A 145 -1.54 5.05 -3.41
CA PHE A 145 -1.03 6.42 -3.36
C PHE A 145 -2.14 7.43 -3.01
N LEU A 146 -3.38 7.19 -3.46
CA LEU A 146 -4.50 8.13 -3.32
C LEU A 146 -5.20 8.05 -1.96
N ILE A 147 -4.92 7.03 -1.13
CA ILE A 147 -5.55 6.91 0.19
C ILE A 147 -5.18 8.15 1.03
N PRO A 148 -6.13 8.98 1.49
CA PRO A 148 -5.84 10.14 2.33
C PRO A 148 -5.14 9.75 3.64
N GLN A 149 -4.30 10.65 4.15
CA GLN A 149 -3.70 10.47 5.48
C GLN A 149 -4.74 10.67 6.59
N ASN A 150 -5.53 11.74 6.51
CA ASN A 150 -6.50 12.15 7.51
C ASN A 150 -7.71 12.84 6.85
N ASN A 151 -8.59 12.06 6.23
CA ASN A 151 -9.91 12.51 5.78
C ASN A 151 -10.89 12.51 6.96
N SER A 152 -11.80 13.50 6.98
CA SER A 152 -12.85 13.59 7.99
C SER A 152 -13.87 12.45 7.91
N ASN A 153 -14.04 11.84 6.73
CA ASN A 153 -14.75 10.58 6.57
C ASN A 153 -13.77 9.41 6.78
N PRO A 154 -13.88 8.65 7.89
CA PRO A 154 -12.95 7.57 8.20
C PRO A 154 -12.93 6.46 7.14
N ALA A 155 -14.03 6.24 6.43
CA ALA A 155 -14.10 5.21 5.38
C ALA A 155 -13.16 5.53 4.20
N LEU A 156 -12.85 6.82 3.98
CA LEU A 156 -11.94 7.22 2.92
C LEU A 156 -10.47 7.03 3.29
N ASN A 157 -10.14 6.89 4.58
CA ASN A 157 -8.76 6.64 5.05
C ASN A 157 -8.28 5.20 4.83
N GLY A 158 -8.94 4.48 3.93
CA GLY A 158 -8.67 3.08 3.64
C GLY A 158 -8.63 2.74 2.17
N LEU A 159 -8.13 1.54 1.91
CA LEU A 159 -8.13 0.86 0.63
C LEU A 159 -9.29 -0.13 0.60
N LEU A 160 -10.23 0.07 -0.31
CA LEU A 160 -11.32 -0.87 -0.54
C LEU A 160 -10.82 -2.02 -1.43
N ILE A 161 -10.99 -3.25 -0.97
CA ILE A 161 -10.76 -4.48 -1.74
C ILE A 161 -12.09 -5.19 -1.87
N GLU A 162 -12.52 -5.45 -3.11
CA GLU A 162 -13.73 -6.21 -3.40
C GLU A 162 -13.36 -7.39 -4.29
N VAL A 163 -13.87 -8.57 -3.96
CA VAL A 163 -13.71 -9.78 -4.77
C VAL A 163 -15.08 -10.38 -4.97
N ASP A 164 -15.50 -10.50 -6.23
CA ASP A 164 -16.73 -11.15 -6.65
C ASP A 164 -16.44 -12.35 -7.55
N ASN A 165 -17.49 -12.96 -8.12
CA ASN A 165 -17.37 -14.14 -8.97
C ASN A 165 -16.77 -13.86 -10.35
N THR A 166 -16.55 -12.59 -10.70
CA THR A 166 -15.98 -12.17 -11.98
C THR A 166 -14.60 -11.56 -11.85
N ALA A 167 -14.30 -10.90 -10.73
CA ALA A 167 -13.12 -10.07 -10.63
C ALA A 167 -12.77 -9.67 -9.19
N THR A 168 -11.53 -9.19 -9.05
CA THR A 168 -11.02 -8.47 -7.89
C THR A 168 -10.82 -7.00 -8.24
N SER A 169 -11.23 -6.09 -7.38
CA SER A 169 -10.97 -4.66 -7.50
C SER A 169 -10.34 -4.09 -6.23
N PHE A 170 -9.41 -3.16 -6.45
CA PHE A 170 -8.78 -2.33 -5.43
C PHE A 170 -9.19 -0.89 -5.74
N THR A 171 -9.78 -0.19 -4.78
CA THR A 171 -10.33 1.16 -4.99
C THR A 171 -9.95 2.09 -3.83
N SER A 172 -9.56 3.32 -4.17
CA SER A 172 -9.30 4.38 -3.19
C SER A 172 -9.85 5.72 -3.70
N THR A 173 -10.26 6.60 -2.79
CA THR A 173 -10.78 7.92 -3.13
C THR A 173 -10.54 8.89 -1.98
N ASP A 174 -10.27 10.16 -2.32
CA ASP A 174 -10.23 11.27 -1.37
C ASP A 174 -11.53 12.08 -1.36
N GLY A 175 -12.54 11.66 -2.15
CA GLY A 175 -13.80 12.34 -2.38
C GLY A 175 -13.78 13.30 -3.58
N HIS A 176 -12.60 13.68 -4.07
CA HIS A 176 -12.42 14.51 -5.26
C HIS A 176 -11.85 13.75 -6.45
N ARG A 177 -11.21 12.61 -6.18
CA ARG A 177 -10.53 11.77 -7.15
C ARG A 177 -10.68 10.33 -6.74
N LEU A 178 -10.65 9.43 -7.70
CA LEU A 178 -10.73 7.99 -7.42
C LEU A 178 -9.78 7.23 -8.33
N ALA A 179 -9.08 6.26 -7.75
CA ALA A 179 -8.25 5.30 -8.45
C ALA A 179 -8.82 3.89 -8.22
N GLN A 180 -9.03 3.14 -9.30
CA GLN A 180 -9.43 1.74 -9.25
C GLN A 180 -8.50 0.90 -10.12
N ALA A 181 -8.05 -0.24 -9.59
CA ALA A 181 -7.45 -1.30 -10.37
C ALA A 181 -8.33 -2.54 -10.25
N LYS A 182 -8.81 -3.06 -11.38
CA LYS A 182 -9.67 -4.25 -11.48
C LYS A 182 -8.97 -5.33 -12.29
N THR A 183 -9.04 -6.58 -11.85
CA THR A 183 -8.51 -7.74 -12.58
C THR A 183 -9.51 -8.89 -12.58
N THR A 184 -9.62 -9.61 -13.70
CA THR A 184 -10.46 -10.81 -13.83
C THR A 184 -9.71 -12.10 -13.48
N LYS A 185 -8.41 -12.02 -13.21
CA LYS A 185 -7.56 -13.18 -12.88
C LYS A 185 -7.91 -13.83 -11.54
N TYR A 186 -8.50 -13.07 -10.63
CA TYR A 186 -8.79 -13.50 -9.27
C TYR A 186 -10.25 -13.22 -8.92
N SER A 187 -10.97 -14.24 -8.49
CA SER A 187 -12.40 -14.20 -8.17
C SER A 187 -12.74 -15.16 -7.04
N LEU A 188 -13.92 -14.97 -6.44
CA LEU A 188 -14.50 -15.82 -5.41
C LEU A 188 -15.98 -16.05 -5.71
N GLU A 189 -16.51 -17.24 -5.41
CA GLU A 189 -17.94 -17.52 -5.60
C GLU A 189 -18.82 -16.58 -4.77
N GLU A 190 -18.43 -16.35 -3.52
CA GLU A 190 -19.09 -15.39 -2.63
C GLU A 190 -18.41 -14.02 -2.72
N THR A 191 -19.22 -12.98 -2.89
CA THR A 191 -18.72 -11.60 -2.87
C THR A 191 -18.22 -11.23 -1.48
N LYS A 192 -16.97 -10.78 -1.39
CA LYS A 192 -16.36 -10.28 -0.16
C LYS A 192 -15.79 -8.88 -0.35
N THR A 193 -15.85 -8.10 0.72
CA THR A 193 -15.41 -6.71 0.75
C THR A 193 -14.61 -6.45 2.01
N TRP A 194 -13.46 -5.81 1.85
CA TRP A 194 -12.57 -5.43 2.94
C TRP A 194 -12.15 -3.97 2.79
N LEU A 195 -12.09 -3.25 3.90
CA LEU A 195 -11.58 -1.89 3.94
C LEU A 195 -10.34 -1.83 4.83
N LEU A 196 -9.17 -1.79 4.20
CA LEU A 196 -7.88 -1.83 4.87
C LEU A 196 -7.46 -0.42 5.28
N PRO A 197 -6.94 -0.19 6.50
CA PRO A 197 -6.34 1.08 6.88
C PRO A 197 -5.19 1.46 5.93
N ARG A 198 -5.05 2.77 5.66
CA ARG A 198 -3.95 3.31 4.86
C ARG A 198 -2.61 2.67 5.23
N ARG A 199 -2.27 2.72 6.51
CA ARG A 199 -0.97 2.25 7.00
C ARG A 199 -0.75 0.78 6.68
N ALA A 200 -1.77 -0.06 6.86
CA ALA A 200 -1.70 -1.47 6.53
C ALA A 200 -1.40 -1.72 5.05
N ALA A 201 -2.00 -0.94 4.15
CA ALA A 201 -1.69 -1.04 2.71
C ALA A 201 -0.21 -0.73 2.40
N PHE A 202 0.39 0.27 3.08
CA PHE A 202 1.81 0.61 2.88
C PHE A 202 2.76 -0.38 3.54
N GLU A 203 2.48 -0.83 4.76
CA GLU A 203 3.32 -1.83 5.43
C GLU A 203 3.26 -3.18 4.71
N LEU A 204 2.08 -3.59 4.22
CA LEU A 204 1.94 -4.76 3.36
C LEU A 204 2.86 -4.64 2.15
N LYS A 205 2.81 -3.51 1.41
CA LYS A 205 3.68 -3.32 0.24
C LYS A 205 5.17 -3.48 0.59
N LYS A 206 5.64 -2.90 1.70
CA LYS A 206 7.05 -3.04 2.11
C LYS A 206 7.45 -4.49 2.37
N ILE A 207 6.57 -5.29 2.95
CA ILE A 207 6.82 -6.73 3.15
C ILE A 207 6.87 -7.45 1.81
N LEU A 208 5.96 -7.13 0.89
CA LEU A 208 5.94 -7.73 -0.44
C LEU A 208 7.22 -7.41 -1.24
N ASP A 209 7.83 -6.25 -1.00
CA ASP A 209 9.10 -5.87 -1.64
C ASP A 209 10.32 -6.65 -1.10
N THR A 210 10.22 -7.30 0.07
CA THR A 210 11.35 -8.02 0.70
C THR A 210 11.25 -9.54 0.66
N VAL A 211 10.04 -10.08 0.51
CA VAL A 211 9.79 -11.53 0.55
C VAL A 211 10.05 -12.19 -0.80
N ALA A 212 10.69 -13.35 -0.76
CA ALA A 212 11.05 -14.10 -1.96
C ALA A 212 9.85 -14.86 -2.56
N ASP A 213 8.86 -15.23 -1.75
CA ASP A 213 7.68 -15.96 -2.18
C ASP A 213 6.96 -15.27 -3.36
N GLU A 214 6.65 -16.02 -4.42
CA GLU A 214 5.92 -15.50 -5.58
C GLU A 214 4.41 -15.71 -5.49
N VAL A 215 3.96 -16.62 -4.63
CA VAL A 215 2.54 -16.92 -4.39
C VAL A 215 2.16 -16.51 -2.98
N LEU A 216 1.04 -15.80 -2.88
CA LEU A 216 0.48 -15.29 -1.63
C LEU A 216 -0.94 -15.82 -1.48
N PHE A 217 -1.43 -15.88 -0.24
CA PHE A 217 -2.80 -16.27 0.08
C PHE A 217 -3.50 -15.10 0.75
N LEU A 218 -4.61 -14.68 0.18
CA LEU A 218 -5.57 -13.77 0.81
C LEU A 218 -6.51 -14.60 1.66
N GLY A 219 -6.67 -14.19 2.92
CA GLY A 219 -7.56 -14.84 3.86
C GLY A 219 -8.15 -13.90 4.89
N THR A 220 -8.85 -14.50 5.85
CA THR A 220 -9.46 -13.80 6.99
C THR A 220 -9.14 -14.49 8.30
N CYS A 221 -9.07 -13.72 9.39
CA CYS A 221 -8.98 -14.21 10.76
C CYS A 221 -9.82 -13.30 11.66
N ASP A 222 -11.02 -13.74 12.03
CA ASP A 222 -12.03 -12.94 12.72
C ASP A 222 -12.32 -11.61 11.99
N SER A 223 -11.95 -10.47 12.58
CA SER A 223 -12.10 -9.13 12.01
C SER A 223 -10.86 -8.62 11.25
N HIS A 224 -9.90 -9.52 10.96
CA HIS A 224 -8.67 -9.19 10.27
C HIS A 224 -8.72 -9.66 8.82
N PHE A 225 -8.18 -8.80 7.95
CA PHE A 225 -7.70 -9.20 6.64
C PHE A 225 -6.30 -9.80 6.77
N VAL A 226 -6.04 -10.87 6.03
CA VAL A 226 -4.78 -11.61 6.10
C VAL A 226 -4.16 -11.75 4.71
N ILE A 227 -2.86 -11.47 4.62
CA ILE A 227 -2.01 -11.92 3.50
C ILE A 227 -0.96 -12.86 4.08
N SER A 228 -0.95 -14.09 3.59
CA SER A 228 -0.01 -15.13 3.99
C SER A 228 0.90 -15.50 2.83
N SER A 229 2.10 -15.96 3.17
CA SER A 229 3.02 -16.66 2.28
C SER A 229 3.57 -17.88 3.02
N THR A 230 4.63 -18.51 2.50
CA THR A 230 5.32 -19.56 3.26
C THR A 230 6.16 -18.98 4.40
N GLN A 231 6.61 -17.73 4.27
CA GLN A 231 7.54 -17.08 5.21
C GLN A 231 6.87 -16.15 6.21
N PHE A 232 5.67 -15.62 5.92
CA PHE A 232 4.99 -14.67 6.80
C PHE A 232 3.46 -14.76 6.76
N ASN A 233 2.83 -14.24 7.82
CA ASN A 233 1.43 -13.88 7.88
C ASN A 233 1.31 -12.42 8.30
N PHE A 234 0.70 -11.60 7.44
CA PHE A 234 0.37 -10.19 7.70
C PHE A 234 -1.11 -10.08 8.02
N PHE A 235 -1.44 -9.48 9.17
CA PHE A 235 -2.81 -9.25 9.62
C PHE A 235 -3.05 -7.76 9.76
N THR A 236 -4.21 -7.30 9.34
CA THR A 236 -4.67 -5.94 9.63
C THR A 236 -6.11 -5.94 10.07
N ARG A 237 -6.43 -5.17 11.11
CA ARG A 237 -7.82 -4.88 11.46
C ARG A 237 -8.46 -4.06 10.36
N LEU A 238 -9.73 -4.35 10.09
CA LEU A 238 -10.51 -3.67 9.08
C LEU A 238 -11.11 -2.38 9.63
N ILE A 239 -11.26 -1.39 8.75
CA ILE A 239 -12.10 -0.22 9.01
C ILE A 239 -13.57 -0.67 8.92
N ALA A 240 -14.35 -0.42 9.97
CA ALA A 240 -15.74 -0.88 10.05
C ALA A 240 -16.74 0.00 9.29
N GLN A 241 -16.37 1.24 8.95
CA GLN A 241 -17.26 2.18 8.26
C GLN A 241 -17.49 1.75 6.80
N PRO A 242 -18.72 1.90 6.27
CA PRO A 242 -19.01 1.56 4.89
C PRO A 242 -18.29 2.52 3.92
N PHE A 243 -17.70 1.97 2.87
CA PHE A 243 -17.10 2.77 1.80
C PHE A 243 -18.21 3.42 0.95
N PRO A 244 -18.07 4.69 0.53
CA PRO A 244 -19.11 5.35 -0.27
C PRO A 244 -19.38 4.67 -1.61
N GLU A 245 -20.63 4.68 -2.06
CA GLU A 245 -21.02 4.19 -3.39
C GLU A 245 -20.30 4.97 -4.50
N TYR A 246 -19.45 4.27 -5.25
CA TYR A 246 -18.59 4.87 -6.26
C TYR A 246 -18.86 4.39 -7.69
N ARG A 247 -19.52 3.23 -7.87
CA ARG A 247 -19.76 2.63 -9.20
C ARG A 247 -20.36 3.60 -10.22
N PRO A 248 -21.36 4.45 -9.87
CA PRO A 248 -21.95 5.38 -10.85
C PRO A 248 -20.98 6.41 -11.43
N ILE A 249 -19.93 6.79 -10.70
CA ILE A 249 -18.97 7.82 -11.14
C ILE A 249 -17.88 7.26 -12.07
N LEU A 250 -17.68 5.93 -12.06
CA LEU A 250 -16.75 5.23 -12.95
C LEU A 250 -17.28 5.06 -14.38
N SER A 251 -18.60 5.14 -14.58
CA SER A 251 -19.20 4.96 -15.89
C SER A 251 -18.83 6.11 -16.83
N SER A 252 -18.15 5.79 -17.92
CA SER A 252 -17.86 6.68 -19.04
C SER A 252 -18.85 6.52 -20.20
N ALA A 253 -19.99 5.85 -19.98
CA ALA A 253 -21.01 5.70 -21.02
C ALA A 253 -21.51 7.09 -21.48
N GLY A 254 -21.43 7.34 -22.79
CA GLY A 254 -21.81 8.62 -23.40
C GLY A 254 -20.75 9.73 -23.32
N PHE A 255 -19.58 9.46 -22.75
CA PHE A 255 -18.44 10.37 -22.79
C PHE A 255 -17.75 10.30 -24.16
N ASP A 256 -17.12 11.39 -24.56
CA ASP A 256 -16.24 11.44 -25.72
C ASP A 256 -14.86 10.88 -25.33
N GLU A 257 -14.37 9.92 -26.11
CA GLU A 257 -13.07 9.27 -25.93
C GLU A 257 -11.97 10.05 -26.64
N CYS A 258 -10.88 10.31 -25.94
CA CYS A 258 -9.71 11.03 -26.42
C CYS A 258 -8.40 10.32 -26.05
N ARG A 259 -7.35 10.60 -26.84
CA ARG A 259 -6.01 10.03 -26.67
C ARG A 259 -4.93 11.09 -26.88
N LEU A 260 -3.88 11.02 -26.09
CA LEU A 260 -2.73 11.93 -26.19
C LEU A 260 -1.45 11.27 -25.65
N ALA A 261 -0.30 11.82 -26.05
CA ALA A 261 0.99 11.38 -25.52
C ALA A 261 1.14 11.73 -24.03
N LYS A 262 1.26 10.72 -23.17
CA LYS A 262 1.45 10.85 -21.72
C LYS A 262 2.57 11.82 -21.38
N THR A 263 3.72 11.65 -22.03
CA THR A 263 4.93 12.42 -21.77
C THR A 263 4.72 13.92 -22.00
N GLN A 264 3.97 14.30 -23.04
CA GLN A 264 3.70 15.71 -23.33
C GLN A 264 2.77 16.31 -22.28
N PHE A 265 1.68 15.62 -21.97
CA PHE A 265 0.69 16.10 -21.00
C PHE A 265 1.24 16.18 -19.57
N VAL A 266 2.01 15.18 -19.13
CA VAL A 266 2.71 15.21 -17.83
C VAL A 266 3.67 16.39 -17.75
N LYS A 267 4.42 16.71 -18.81
CA LYS A 267 5.30 17.89 -18.84
C LYS A 267 4.51 19.20 -18.72
N ALA A 268 3.38 19.33 -19.41
CA ALA A 268 2.51 20.49 -19.33
C ALA A 268 1.94 20.68 -17.90
N LEU A 269 1.47 19.59 -17.28
CA LEU A 269 0.98 19.59 -15.89
C LEU A 269 2.08 19.97 -14.89
N LYS A 270 3.31 19.46 -15.07
CA LYS A 270 4.47 19.84 -14.24
C LYS A 270 4.81 21.32 -14.37
N ARG A 271 4.79 21.89 -15.58
CA ARG A 271 4.99 23.33 -15.80
C ARG A 271 3.91 24.16 -15.12
N SER A 272 2.64 23.79 -15.26
CA SER A 272 1.54 24.46 -14.53
C SER A 272 1.74 24.39 -13.01
N THR A 273 2.08 23.21 -12.49
CA THR A 273 2.31 22.97 -11.07
C THR A 273 3.49 23.81 -10.52
N SER A 274 4.53 24.06 -11.32
CA SER A 274 5.67 24.89 -10.92
C SER A 274 5.31 26.35 -10.64
N LEU A 275 4.18 26.83 -11.16
CA LEU A 275 3.68 28.20 -10.95
C LEU A 275 2.71 28.32 -9.75
N LEU A 276 2.42 27.23 -9.03
CA LEU A 276 1.53 27.27 -7.86
C LEU A 276 2.13 28.04 -6.68
N SER A 277 3.46 27.99 -6.48
CA SER A 277 4.14 28.63 -5.33
C SER A 277 3.48 28.32 -3.98
N GLY A 278 3.13 27.04 -3.74
CA GLY A 278 2.46 26.58 -2.51
C GLY A 278 0.98 26.93 -2.40
N GLN A 279 0.38 27.57 -3.41
CA GLN A 279 -1.05 27.85 -3.47
C GLN A 279 -1.82 26.70 -4.13
N PHE A 280 -3.14 26.67 -3.90
CA PHE A 280 -4.02 25.66 -4.48
C PHE A 280 -4.95 26.32 -5.51
N ILE A 281 -4.47 26.45 -6.75
CA ILE A 281 -5.16 27.13 -7.85
C ILE A 281 -5.48 26.12 -8.96
N ALA A 282 -6.72 26.13 -9.45
CA ALA A 282 -7.15 25.30 -10.57
C ALA A 282 -6.67 25.87 -11.91
N SER A 283 -6.21 25.01 -12.82
CA SER A 283 -5.92 25.35 -14.22
C SER A 283 -7.16 25.16 -15.08
N ASN A 284 -7.34 26.01 -16.10
CA ASN A 284 -8.38 25.85 -17.11
C ASN A 284 -7.84 24.99 -18.26
N PHE A 285 -8.65 24.04 -18.70
CA PHE A 285 -8.37 23.14 -19.81
C PHE A 285 -9.43 23.38 -20.88
N PHE A 286 -9.01 23.90 -22.03
CA PHE A 286 -9.85 24.03 -23.21
C PHE A 286 -9.61 22.82 -24.10
N ILE A 287 -10.55 21.89 -24.12
CA ILE A 287 -10.47 20.65 -24.89
C ILE A 287 -11.21 20.87 -26.20
N LYS A 288 -10.46 20.89 -27.30
CA LYS A 288 -10.96 21.07 -28.67
C LYS A 288 -10.58 19.87 -29.53
N GLN A 289 -11.09 19.86 -30.76
CA GLN A 289 -10.91 18.81 -31.77
C GLN A 289 -9.47 18.25 -31.89
N ASN A 290 -8.43 19.07 -31.82
CA ASN A 290 -7.04 18.62 -32.05
C ASN A 290 -6.11 18.80 -30.85
N ALA A 291 -6.56 19.47 -29.80
CA ALA A 291 -5.66 19.86 -28.72
C ALA A 291 -6.39 20.18 -27.42
N ILE A 292 -5.63 20.09 -26.34
CA ILE A 292 -5.96 20.64 -25.04
C ILE A 292 -5.11 21.89 -24.83
N THR A 293 -5.74 23.06 -24.71
CA THR A 293 -5.05 24.27 -24.27
C THR A 293 -5.15 24.36 -22.74
N LEU A 294 -4.01 24.22 -22.06
CA LEU A 294 -3.84 24.41 -20.63
C LEU A 294 -3.54 25.88 -20.34
N VAL A 295 -4.41 26.54 -19.60
CA VAL A 295 -4.25 27.93 -19.15
C VAL A 295 -4.19 27.97 -17.63
N PHE A 296 -3.14 28.60 -17.09
CA PHE A 296 -2.96 28.80 -15.66
C PHE A 296 -2.57 30.26 -15.37
N SER A 297 -3.06 30.80 -14.26
CA SER A 297 -2.76 32.16 -13.84
C SER A 297 -2.63 32.22 -12.33
N ASN A 298 -1.46 32.67 -11.87
CA ASN A 298 -1.19 32.99 -10.47
C ASN A 298 -0.70 34.44 -10.39
N LYS A 299 -1.47 35.30 -9.71
CA LYS A 299 -1.20 36.75 -9.59
C LYS A 299 0.18 37.07 -9.02
N GLY A 300 0.73 36.21 -8.16
CA GLY A 300 2.02 36.43 -7.51
C GLY A 300 3.22 35.82 -8.23
N VAL A 301 3.00 35.02 -9.28
CA VAL A 301 4.06 34.22 -9.92
C VAL A 301 4.10 34.43 -11.43
N GLY A 302 2.96 34.33 -12.11
CA GLY A 302 2.90 34.43 -13.56
C GLY A 302 1.74 33.66 -14.18
N THR A 303 1.79 33.53 -15.50
CA THR A 303 0.77 32.83 -16.30
C THR A 303 1.43 31.76 -17.17
N LEU A 304 0.65 30.75 -17.54
CA LEU A 304 1.01 29.72 -18.50
C LEU A 304 -0.15 29.58 -19.48
N GLN A 305 0.18 29.49 -20.77
CA GLN A 305 -0.69 28.98 -21.80
C GLN A 305 0.10 28.00 -22.63
N GLU A 306 -0.33 26.75 -22.66
CA GLU A 306 0.35 25.68 -23.37
C GLU A 306 -0.66 24.81 -24.10
N GLU A 307 -0.34 24.42 -25.33
CA GLU A 307 -1.15 23.52 -26.13
C GLU A 307 -0.54 22.11 -26.13
N VAL A 308 -1.37 21.10 -25.88
CA VAL A 308 -1.00 19.68 -25.97
C VAL A 308 -1.86 19.03 -27.05
N THR A 309 -1.22 18.49 -28.08
CA THR A 309 -1.90 17.86 -29.22
C THR A 309 -2.59 16.56 -28.80
N LEU A 310 -3.81 16.34 -29.29
CA LEU A 310 -4.50 15.06 -29.20
C LEU A 310 -4.04 14.16 -30.35
N GLU A 311 -3.72 12.90 -30.04
CA GLU A 311 -3.40 11.89 -31.04
C GLU A 311 -4.67 11.39 -31.74
N GLN A 312 -5.74 11.21 -30.95
CA GLN A 312 -7.06 10.75 -31.43
C GLN A 312 -8.16 11.30 -30.50
N GLY A 313 -9.38 11.45 -31.03
CA GLY A 313 -10.55 11.82 -30.25
C GLY A 313 -11.04 13.22 -30.53
N LEU A 314 -12.31 13.29 -30.87
CA LEU A 314 -13.03 14.52 -31.14
C LEU A 314 -14.06 14.68 -30.03
N PRO A 315 -13.87 15.59 -29.05
CA PRO A 315 -15.01 15.98 -28.25
C PRO A 315 -16.06 16.54 -29.21
N LYS A 316 -17.32 16.11 -29.09
CA LYS A 316 -18.39 16.56 -29.98
C LYS A 316 -18.66 18.06 -29.87
N LYS A 317 -18.19 18.67 -28.78
CA LYS A 317 -18.30 20.09 -28.46
C LYS A 317 -17.01 20.52 -27.76
N ASP A 318 -16.57 21.75 -28.03
CA ASP A 318 -15.50 22.36 -27.26
C ASP A 318 -15.88 22.41 -25.78
N LEU A 319 -14.96 21.99 -24.91
CA LEU A 319 -15.16 21.95 -23.46
C LEU A 319 -14.17 22.90 -22.79
N GLU A 320 -14.66 23.68 -21.82
CA GLU A 320 -13.83 24.38 -20.85
C GLU A 320 -14.05 23.73 -19.48
N ILE A 321 -12.99 23.16 -18.90
CA ILE A 321 -13.06 22.47 -17.62
C ILE A 321 -11.89 22.90 -16.74
N ARG A 322 -12.12 23.02 -15.44
CA ARG A 322 -11.08 23.41 -14.49
C ARG A 322 -10.68 22.22 -13.62
N PHE A 323 -9.39 21.95 -13.50
CA PHE A 323 -8.85 20.92 -12.63
C PHE A 323 -7.67 21.44 -11.83
N TYR A 324 -7.43 20.86 -10.66
CA TYR A 324 -6.14 21.01 -10.01
C TYR A 324 -5.10 20.19 -10.79
N ALA A 325 -4.10 20.84 -11.37
CA ALA A 325 -3.05 20.15 -12.12
C ALA A 325 -2.29 19.08 -11.29
N PRO A 326 -1.99 19.30 -9.99
CA PRO A 326 -1.38 18.27 -9.15
C PRO A 326 -2.22 16.99 -9.05
N TYR A 327 -3.55 17.15 -9.07
CA TYR A 327 -4.47 16.05 -8.98
C TYR A 327 -4.37 15.14 -10.19
N LEU A 328 -4.38 15.70 -11.39
CA LEU A 328 -4.16 14.94 -12.62
C LEU A 328 -2.77 14.29 -12.61
N LEU A 329 -1.73 15.07 -12.29
CA LEU A 329 -0.35 14.61 -12.34
C LEU A 329 -0.09 13.37 -11.47
N GLU A 330 -0.63 13.35 -10.25
CA GLU A 330 -0.43 12.26 -9.30
C GLU A 330 -0.96 10.92 -9.85
N GLY A 331 -2.18 10.88 -10.39
CA GLY A 331 -2.76 9.63 -10.89
C GLY A 331 -2.24 9.17 -12.24
N LEU A 332 -1.71 10.07 -13.08
CA LEU A 332 -1.10 9.65 -14.35
C LEU A 332 0.15 8.78 -14.16
N HIS A 333 0.78 8.79 -12.98
CA HIS A 333 1.87 7.87 -12.68
C HIS A 333 1.43 6.40 -12.58
N ALA A 334 0.17 6.14 -12.23
CA ALA A 334 -0.38 4.78 -12.09
C ALA A 334 -0.69 4.08 -13.42
N LEU A 335 -0.82 4.85 -14.50
CA LEU A 335 -1.04 4.37 -15.87
C LEU A 335 0.32 4.12 -16.52
N LYS A 336 0.58 2.96 -17.13
CA LYS A 336 1.90 2.60 -17.64
C LYS A 336 2.09 2.91 -19.12
N ASN A 337 1.00 3.05 -19.88
CA ASN A 337 1.05 3.27 -21.31
C ASN A 337 1.61 4.65 -21.68
N GLU A 338 2.29 4.72 -22.83
CA GLU A 338 2.82 5.96 -23.39
C GLU A 338 1.71 6.87 -23.96
N THR A 339 0.65 6.28 -24.49
CA THR A 339 -0.57 6.98 -24.92
C THR A 339 -1.62 6.88 -23.81
N LEU A 340 -2.09 8.02 -23.33
CA LEU A 340 -3.20 8.09 -22.37
C LEU A 340 -4.53 8.04 -23.12
N GLN A 341 -5.40 7.12 -22.74
CA GLN A 341 -6.82 7.16 -23.10
C GLN A 341 -7.60 7.84 -21.97
N PHE A 342 -8.44 8.81 -22.33
CA PHE A 342 -9.28 9.51 -21.37
C PHE A 342 -10.66 9.83 -21.95
N PHE A 343 -11.61 10.09 -21.06
CA PHE A 343 -13.02 10.31 -21.36
C PHE A 343 -13.47 11.62 -20.71
N VAL A 344 -14.19 12.45 -21.48
CA VAL A 344 -14.78 13.72 -21.04
C VAL A 344 -16.19 13.89 -21.60
N ILE A 345 -17.03 14.71 -20.96
CA ILE A 345 -18.40 14.96 -21.44
C ILE A 345 -18.85 16.40 -21.24
N ASN A 346 -18.61 16.98 -20.06
CA ASN A 346 -18.95 18.36 -19.73
C ASN A 346 -18.15 18.84 -18.50
N ALA A 347 -18.31 20.11 -18.13
CA ALA A 347 -17.59 20.74 -17.03
C ALA A 347 -18.04 20.31 -15.62
N GLN A 348 -19.10 19.49 -15.49
CA GLN A 348 -19.63 19.02 -14.20
C GLN A 348 -19.27 17.56 -13.90
N ARG A 349 -18.80 16.81 -14.89
CA ARG A 349 -18.45 15.38 -14.78
C ARG A 349 -16.93 15.21 -14.73
N PRO A 350 -16.43 14.14 -14.10
CA PRO A 350 -15.00 13.91 -14.00
C PRO A 350 -14.35 13.73 -15.37
N ILE A 351 -13.06 14.04 -15.45
CA ILE A 351 -12.22 13.42 -16.48
C ILE A 351 -11.83 12.01 -15.99
N ILE A 352 -11.98 11.02 -16.85
CA ILE A 352 -11.70 9.61 -16.54
C ILE A 352 -10.57 9.14 -17.44
N PHE A 353 -9.43 8.76 -16.88
CA PHE A 353 -8.35 8.05 -17.57
C PHE A 353 -8.54 6.56 -17.40
N LYS A 354 -8.30 5.80 -18.47
CA LYS A 354 -8.43 4.35 -18.45
C LYS A 354 -7.27 3.70 -19.17
N GLU A 355 -6.76 2.63 -18.58
CA GLU A 355 -5.78 1.74 -19.19
C GLU A 355 -6.29 0.31 -19.01
N SER A 356 -6.50 -0.40 -20.12
CA SER A 356 -7.01 -1.76 -20.11
C SER A 356 -6.08 -2.69 -20.88
N THR A 357 -5.79 -3.84 -20.28
CA THR A 357 -5.27 -5.05 -20.93
C THR A 357 -6.37 -6.11 -20.95
N GLU A 358 -6.07 -7.31 -21.43
CA GLU A 358 -7.03 -8.43 -21.48
C GLU A 358 -7.59 -8.78 -20.09
N GLU A 359 -6.73 -8.84 -19.08
CA GLU A 359 -7.12 -9.30 -17.74
C GLU A 359 -7.25 -8.17 -16.71
N ARG A 360 -6.77 -6.95 -17.02
CA ARG A 360 -6.64 -5.87 -16.04
C ARG A 360 -7.10 -4.53 -16.59
N THR A 361 -7.77 -3.74 -15.75
CA THR A 361 -8.15 -2.36 -16.04
C THR A 361 -7.78 -1.45 -14.88
N VAL A 362 -7.04 -0.38 -15.16
CA VAL A 362 -6.78 0.72 -14.23
C VAL A 362 -7.59 1.93 -14.67
N THR A 363 -8.40 2.46 -13.76
CA THR A 363 -9.21 3.66 -13.97
C THR A 363 -8.80 4.72 -12.97
N TYR A 364 -8.53 5.93 -13.44
CA TYR A 364 -8.28 7.09 -12.60
C TYR A 364 -9.20 8.22 -12.99
N LEU A 365 -9.84 8.88 -12.03
CA LEU A 365 -10.70 10.02 -12.31
C LEU A 365 -10.42 11.19 -11.39
N VAL A 366 -10.71 12.39 -11.92
CA VAL A 366 -10.59 13.66 -11.19
C VAL A 366 -11.86 14.47 -11.41
N MET A 367 -12.49 14.89 -10.32
CA MET A 367 -13.65 15.79 -10.36
C MET A 367 -13.23 17.20 -10.79
N PRO A 368 -14.04 17.88 -11.61
CA PRO A 368 -13.78 19.26 -11.99
C PRO A 368 -14.02 20.20 -10.81
N VAL A 369 -13.36 21.35 -10.86
CA VAL A 369 -13.56 22.45 -9.92
C VAL A 369 -14.67 23.34 -10.48
N SER A 370 -15.65 23.70 -9.64
CA SER A 370 -16.69 24.64 -10.05
C SER A 370 -16.10 25.99 -10.41
N HIS A 371 -16.71 26.68 -11.38
CA HIS A 371 -16.50 28.11 -11.51
C HIS A 371 -17.06 28.77 -10.26
N SER A 372 -16.19 29.38 -9.44
CA SER A 372 -16.65 30.33 -8.43
C SER A 372 -17.42 31.41 -9.17
N LYS A 373 -18.71 31.58 -8.82
CA LYS A 373 -19.51 32.72 -9.30
C LYS A 373 -18.88 34.04 -8.90
#